data_AF-A0A1G2QPM2-F1
#
_entry.id   AF-A0A1G2QPM2-F1
#
_cell.length_a   1.000
_cell.length_b   1.000
_cell.length_c   1.000
_cell.angle_alpha   90.00
_cell.angle_beta   90.00
_cell.angle_gamma   90.00
#
_symmetry.space_group_name_H-M   'P 1'
#
loop_
_entity.id
_entity.type
_entity.pdbx_description
1 polymer ?
#
loop_
_entity_poly.entity_id
_entity_poly.type
_entity_poly.pdbx_seq_one_letter_code
_entity_poly.pdbx_strand_id
1 'polypeptide(L)'
;MHKSAVGKTREEIIEQVKAQSESVRDFGSYVPISNAVEKLKGWATQGAEIFYLSALTEDKKVRGDEIVGKEGLMVDQEILDKYGFPKGEIYHRRKGESYAQIAEKIVPDVLIEDDCESIGGEKEMTVTFIKPEIKRRIKSIVIKEFGGIDHLPNDTNELLKLYL
;
A
#
# COMPACT_ATOMS: atom_id res chain seq x y z
N MET A 1 8.38 -3.74 -0.48
CA MET A 1 9.35 -3.84 0.65
C MET A 1 10.74 -3.56 0.11
N HIS A 2 11.61 -2.88 0.87
CA HIS A 2 12.98 -2.58 0.41
C HIS A 2 13.84 -3.84 0.26
N LYS A 3 14.79 -3.84 -0.68
CA LYS A 3 15.51 -5.07 -1.07
C LYS A 3 16.35 -5.70 0.04
N SER A 4 16.91 -4.90 0.95
CA SER A 4 17.73 -5.41 2.06
C SER A 4 16.93 -6.12 3.17
N ALA A 5 15.60 -6.05 3.12
CA ALA A 5 14.70 -6.79 4.01
C ALA A 5 14.53 -8.26 3.61
N VAL A 6 15.02 -8.68 2.44
CA VAL A 6 14.88 -10.08 1.99
C VAL A 6 15.57 -11.02 2.98
N GLY A 7 14.81 -11.99 3.50
CA GLY A 7 15.28 -12.97 4.48
C GLY A 7 15.36 -12.46 5.92
N LYS A 8 14.82 -11.26 6.21
CA LYS A 8 14.74 -10.67 7.54
C LYS A 8 13.41 -10.96 8.22
N THR A 9 13.39 -10.96 9.56
CA THR A 9 12.13 -11.01 10.32
C THR A 9 11.42 -9.67 10.23
N ARG A 10 10.10 -9.65 10.50
CA ARG A 10 9.31 -8.41 10.52
C ARG A 10 9.92 -7.36 11.46
N GLU A 11 10.36 -7.77 12.63
CA GLU A 11 10.94 -6.90 13.65
C GLU A 11 12.25 -6.28 13.14
N GLU A 12 13.11 -7.07 12.48
CA GLU A 12 14.33 -6.56 11.86
C GLU A 12 14.03 -5.52 10.77
N ILE A 13 13.00 -5.75 9.96
CA ILE A 13 12.60 -4.84 8.87
C ILE A 13 12.07 -3.52 9.46
N ILE A 14 11.23 -3.59 10.49
CA ILE A 14 10.72 -2.41 11.20
C ILE A 14 11.89 -1.56 11.74
N GLU A 15 12.88 -2.20 12.36
CA GLU A 15 14.05 -1.48 12.85
C GLU A 15 14.89 -0.88 11.71
N GLN A 16 15.03 -1.56 10.56
CA GLN A 16 15.68 -1.00 9.37
C GLN A 16 15.00 0.27 8.86
N VAL A 17 13.66 0.31 8.86
CA VAL A 17 12.87 1.47 8.44
C VAL A 17 12.94 2.60 9.46
N LYS A 18 12.83 2.30 10.76
CA LYS A 18 13.01 3.30 11.83
C LYS A 18 14.41 3.93 11.78
N ALA A 19 15.44 3.13 11.51
CA ALA A 19 16.81 3.58 11.37
C ALA A 19 17.11 4.30 10.04
N GLN A 20 16.15 4.34 9.10
CA GLN A 20 16.31 4.94 7.76
C GLN A 20 17.53 4.38 7.02
N SER A 21 17.69 3.06 7.05
CA SER A 21 18.80 2.36 6.38
C SER A 21 18.84 2.65 4.87
N GLU A 22 20.02 2.57 4.26
CA GLU A 22 20.28 3.06 2.89
C GLU A 22 19.27 2.60 1.81
N SER A 23 18.86 1.33 1.84
CA SER A 23 17.92 0.81 0.83
C SER A 23 16.45 1.21 1.06
N VAL A 24 16.09 1.80 2.21
CA VAL A 24 14.70 2.21 2.54
C VAL A 24 14.23 3.33 1.62
N ARG A 25 15.14 4.03 0.94
CA ARG A 25 14.81 5.06 -0.06
C ARG A 25 15.17 4.67 -1.48
N ASP A 26 15.59 3.43 -1.70
CA ASP A 26 15.87 2.90 -3.03
C ASP A 26 14.62 2.17 -3.57
N PHE A 27 13.58 2.96 -3.88
CA PHE A 27 12.27 2.45 -4.29
C PHE A 27 12.35 1.57 -5.56
N GLY A 28 13.24 1.90 -6.50
CA GLY A 28 13.48 1.09 -7.70
C GLY A 28 14.07 -0.30 -7.43
N SER A 29 14.59 -0.54 -6.21
CA SER A 29 15.06 -1.87 -5.79
C SER A 29 13.99 -2.70 -5.09
N TYR A 30 12.80 -2.14 -4.82
CA TYR A 30 11.79 -2.79 -3.99
C TYR A 30 11.36 -4.14 -4.56
N VAL A 31 10.96 -5.03 -3.66
CA VAL A 31 10.47 -6.38 -3.98
C VAL A 31 9.05 -6.56 -3.39
N PRO A 32 8.21 -7.40 -4.02
CA PRO A 32 6.94 -7.82 -3.44
C PRO A 32 7.15 -8.56 -2.11
N ILE A 33 6.17 -8.46 -1.22
CA ILE A 33 6.12 -9.29 -0.01
C ILE A 33 5.41 -10.59 -0.36
N SER A 34 6.07 -11.72 -0.11
CA SER A 34 5.51 -13.07 -0.26
C SER A 34 4.79 -13.26 -1.60
N ASN A 35 3.57 -13.81 -1.61
CA ASN A 35 2.80 -14.09 -2.82
C ASN A 35 1.81 -12.97 -3.19
N ALA A 36 2.06 -11.73 -2.76
CA ALA A 36 1.13 -10.62 -3.00
C ALA A 36 0.78 -10.44 -4.49
N VAL A 37 1.75 -10.61 -5.39
CA VAL A 37 1.53 -10.51 -6.84
C VAL A 37 0.49 -11.54 -7.31
N GLU A 38 0.68 -12.81 -6.94
CA GLU A 38 -0.21 -13.89 -7.36
C GLU A 38 -1.60 -13.78 -6.73
N LYS A 39 -1.67 -13.30 -5.46
CA LYS A 39 -2.94 -13.00 -4.79
C LYS A 39 -3.73 -11.92 -5.55
N LEU A 40 -3.08 -10.81 -5.88
CA LEU A 40 -3.72 -9.69 -6.60
C LEU A 40 -4.14 -10.12 -8.02
N LYS A 41 -3.32 -10.90 -8.73
CA LYS A 41 -3.71 -11.49 -10.02
C LYS A 41 -4.94 -12.38 -9.87
N GLY A 42 -4.99 -13.21 -8.82
CA GLY A 42 -6.14 -14.06 -8.52
C GLY A 42 -7.43 -13.26 -8.36
N TRP A 43 -7.40 -12.16 -7.61
CA TRP A 43 -8.56 -11.26 -7.49
C TRP A 43 -8.91 -10.58 -8.81
N ALA A 44 -7.91 -10.10 -9.56
CA ALA A 44 -8.14 -9.48 -10.87
C ALA A 44 -8.79 -10.45 -11.87
N THR A 45 -8.40 -11.73 -11.88
CA THR A 45 -9.01 -12.76 -12.74
C THR A 45 -10.47 -13.06 -12.39
N GLN A 46 -10.89 -12.75 -11.16
CA GLN A 46 -12.28 -12.84 -10.70
C GLN A 46 -13.09 -11.57 -11.02
N GLY A 47 -12.47 -10.58 -11.68
CA GLY A 47 -13.11 -9.33 -12.08
C GLY A 47 -12.94 -8.18 -11.08
N ALA A 48 -12.08 -8.31 -10.06
CA ALA A 48 -11.75 -7.17 -9.20
C ALA A 48 -10.92 -6.13 -9.97
N GLU A 49 -11.31 -4.86 -9.85
CA GLU A 49 -10.49 -3.74 -10.28
C GLU A 49 -9.47 -3.41 -9.18
N ILE A 50 -8.20 -3.24 -9.56
CA ILE A 50 -7.10 -2.99 -8.62
C ILE A 50 -6.67 -1.52 -8.73
N PHE A 51 -6.62 -0.83 -7.59
CA PHE A 51 -6.05 0.50 -7.47
C PHE A 51 -4.85 0.45 -6.52
N TYR A 52 -3.81 1.20 -6.86
CA TYR A 52 -2.60 1.33 -6.05
C TYR A 52 -2.58 2.72 -5.42
N LEU A 53 -2.30 2.80 -4.11
CA LEU A 53 -2.15 4.07 -3.40
C LEU A 53 -0.67 4.22 -3.01
N SER A 54 0.04 5.10 -3.71
CA SER A 54 1.48 5.30 -3.59
C SER A 54 1.84 6.29 -2.48
N ALA A 55 3.04 6.13 -1.92
CA ALA A 55 3.63 7.08 -0.97
C ALA A 55 3.91 8.47 -1.56
N LEU A 56 3.85 8.61 -2.89
CA LEU A 56 4.15 9.84 -3.60
C LEU A 56 3.22 11.00 -3.21
N THR A 57 3.78 12.21 -3.19
CA THR A 57 3.07 13.46 -2.84
C THR A 57 3.59 14.65 -3.64
N GLU A 58 2.73 15.57 -4.05
CA GLU A 58 3.19 16.87 -4.61
C GLU A 58 3.64 17.87 -3.52
N ASP A 59 3.36 17.58 -2.24
CA ASP A 59 3.74 18.39 -1.10
C ASP A 59 5.01 17.90 -0.40
N LYS A 60 5.96 18.81 -0.17
CA LYS A 60 7.20 18.51 0.55
C LYS A 60 6.94 18.33 2.04
N LYS A 61 6.75 17.08 2.45
CA LYS A 61 6.80 16.65 3.85
C LYS A 61 8.16 16.04 4.18
N VAL A 62 8.52 16.11 5.47
CA VAL A 62 9.89 15.89 5.97
C VAL A 62 10.21 14.40 6.24
N ARG A 63 9.24 13.48 6.11
CA ARG A 63 9.48 12.06 6.44
C ARG A 63 8.63 11.09 5.60
N GLY A 64 9.27 10.03 5.09
CA GLY A 64 8.63 8.83 4.53
C GLY A 64 7.99 8.99 3.15
N ASP A 65 7.43 10.15 2.87
CA ASP A 65 6.77 10.48 1.61
C ASP A 65 7.79 10.97 0.57
N GLU A 66 7.68 10.47 -0.65
CA GLU A 66 8.48 10.95 -1.79
C GLU A 66 7.78 12.06 -2.55
N ILE A 67 8.52 13.09 -2.94
CA ILE A 67 7.97 14.14 -3.80
C ILE A 67 7.75 13.61 -5.20
N VAL A 68 6.57 13.84 -5.76
CA VAL A 68 6.29 13.62 -7.18
C VAL A 68 7.27 14.45 -8.01
N GLY A 69 8.32 13.80 -8.49
CA GLY A 69 9.10 14.22 -9.64
C GLY A 69 8.68 13.42 -10.88
N LYS A 70 9.22 13.75 -12.06
CA LYS A 70 8.97 12.99 -13.29
C LYS A 70 9.27 11.48 -13.14
N GLU A 71 10.15 11.14 -12.21
CA GLU A 71 10.66 9.78 -12.03
C GLU A 71 9.82 8.93 -11.06
N GLY A 72 9.13 9.50 -10.07
CA GLY A 72 8.48 8.73 -9.01
C GLY A 72 7.38 7.79 -9.51
N LEU A 73 6.42 8.32 -10.26
CA LEU A 73 5.35 7.49 -10.86
C LEU A 73 5.89 6.48 -11.88
N MET A 74 6.97 6.84 -12.58
CA MET A 74 7.64 5.91 -13.50
C MET A 74 8.27 4.75 -12.73
N VAL A 75 8.94 5.02 -11.62
CA VAL A 75 9.55 3.99 -10.76
C VAL A 75 8.48 3.04 -10.21
N ASP A 76 7.37 3.56 -9.69
CA ASP A 76 6.27 2.71 -9.20
C ASP A 76 5.73 1.83 -10.32
N GLN A 77 5.47 2.40 -11.51
CA GLN A 77 5.01 1.63 -12.66
C GLN A 77 6.02 0.57 -13.11
N GLU A 78 7.31 0.91 -13.18
CA GLU A 78 8.39 -0.02 -13.55
C GLU A 78 8.49 -1.19 -12.56
N ILE A 79 8.32 -0.93 -11.26
CA ILE A 79 8.29 -1.99 -10.24
C ILE A 79 7.06 -2.88 -10.42
N LEU A 80 5.88 -2.30 -10.61
CA LEU A 80 4.66 -3.08 -10.85
C LEU A 80 4.80 -3.95 -12.09
N ASP A 81 5.31 -3.41 -13.19
CA ASP A 81 5.52 -4.13 -14.45
C ASP A 81 6.58 -5.24 -14.31
N LYS A 82 7.71 -4.93 -13.66
CA LYS A 82 8.83 -5.86 -13.45
C LYS A 82 8.42 -7.12 -12.71
N TYR A 83 7.56 -6.99 -11.69
CA TYR A 83 7.06 -8.14 -10.94
C TYR A 83 5.73 -8.68 -11.46
N GLY A 84 5.17 -8.07 -12.51
CA GLY A 84 3.94 -8.51 -13.15
C GLY A 84 2.71 -8.35 -12.28
N PHE A 85 2.60 -7.27 -11.51
CA PHE A 85 1.37 -6.91 -10.83
C PHE A 85 0.21 -6.73 -11.84
N PRO A 86 -1.05 -6.99 -11.46
CA PRO A 86 -2.18 -6.70 -12.33
C PRO A 86 -2.22 -5.20 -12.68
N LYS A 87 -2.78 -4.85 -13.84
CA LYS A 87 -2.94 -3.45 -14.21
C LYS A 87 -3.88 -2.75 -13.22
N GLY A 88 -3.54 -1.52 -12.88
CA GLY A 88 -4.31 -0.68 -11.97
C GLY A 88 -3.83 0.76 -12.02
N GLU A 89 -4.72 1.70 -11.71
CA GLU A 89 -4.35 3.11 -11.60
C GLU A 89 -3.53 3.35 -10.33
N ILE A 90 -2.43 4.08 -10.46
CA ILE A 90 -1.59 4.52 -9.34
C ILE A 90 -2.07 5.90 -8.90
N TYR A 91 -2.74 5.93 -7.76
CA TYR A 91 -3.11 7.16 -7.07
C TYR A 91 -1.98 7.64 -6.17
N HIS A 92 -1.83 8.95 -6.09
CA HIS A 92 -0.88 9.62 -5.20
C HIS A 92 -1.53 10.92 -4.69
N ARG A 93 -0.99 11.49 -3.62
CA ARG A 93 -1.50 12.76 -3.10
C ARG A 93 -1.09 13.91 -3.98
N ARG A 94 -2.07 14.68 -4.42
CA ARG A 94 -1.85 16.02 -4.99
C ARG A 94 -1.62 17.04 -3.90
N LYS A 95 -1.21 18.25 -4.28
CA LYS A 95 -0.99 19.34 -3.33
C LYS A 95 -2.23 19.60 -2.46
N GLY A 96 -2.06 19.52 -1.15
CA GLY A 96 -3.09 19.69 -0.13
C GLY A 96 -3.99 18.47 0.09
N GLU A 97 -3.73 17.35 -0.59
CA GLU A 97 -4.55 16.14 -0.52
C GLU A 97 -3.99 15.14 0.51
N SER A 98 -4.88 14.48 1.24
CA SER A 98 -4.56 13.35 2.11
C SER A 98 -4.93 12.02 1.46
N TYR A 99 -4.34 10.92 1.92
CA TYR A 99 -4.76 9.58 1.48
C TYR A 99 -6.24 9.33 1.71
N ALA A 100 -6.77 9.78 2.85
CA ALA A 100 -8.18 9.65 3.16
C ALA A 100 -9.05 10.37 2.14
N GLN A 101 -8.67 11.55 1.66
CA GLN A 101 -9.42 12.26 0.63
C GLN A 101 -9.42 11.51 -0.72
N ILE A 102 -8.32 10.86 -1.07
CA ILE A 102 -8.26 10.00 -2.27
C ILE A 102 -9.19 8.80 -2.09
N ALA A 103 -9.09 8.08 -0.97
CA ALA A 103 -9.95 6.92 -0.69
C ALA A 103 -11.44 7.32 -0.61
N GLU A 104 -11.75 8.51 -0.10
CA GLU A 104 -13.09 9.09 -0.08
C GLU A 104 -13.64 9.43 -1.47
N LYS A 105 -12.76 9.77 -2.42
CA LYS A 105 -13.12 10.05 -3.80
C LYS A 105 -13.36 8.77 -4.59
N ILE A 106 -12.52 7.75 -4.38
CA ILE A 106 -12.61 6.46 -5.08
C ILE A 106 -13.76 5.62 -4.51
N VAL A 107 -13.91 5.61 -3.18
CA VAL A 107 -14.84 4.74 -2.43
C VAL A 107 -14.72 3.27 -2.86
N PRO A 108 -13.54 2.64 -2.68
CA PRO A 108 -13.36 1.26 -3.08
C PRO A 108 -14.24 0.32 -2.25
N ASP A 109 -14.66 -0.82 -2.83
CA ASP A 109 -15.38 -1.84 -2.08
C ASP A 109 -14.53 -2.41 -0.94
N VAL A 110 -13.21 -2.56 -1.16
CA VAL A 110 -12.23 -3.00 -0.18
C VAL A 110 -11.01 -2.08 -0.18
N LEU A 111 -10.61 -1.60 1.00
CA LEU A 111 -9.34 -0.90 1.23
C LEU A 111 -8.44 -1.82 2.05
N ILE A 112 -7.30 -2.23 1.48
CA ILE A 112 -6.27 -3.01 2.18
C ILE A 112 -5.07 -2.10 2.41
N GLU A 113 -4.68 -1.92 3.66
CA GLU A 113 -3.48 -1.17 4.04
C GLU A 113 -2.77 -1.86 5.20
N ASP A 114 -1.51 -1.54 5.44
CA ASP A 114 -0.83 -2.01 6.64
C ASP A 114 -1.08 -1.10 7.85
N ASP A 115 -0.66 -1.56 9.03
CA ASP A 115 -0.81 -0.84 10.29
C ASP A 115 0.23 0.27 10.50
N CYS A 116 1.14 0.52 9.54
CA CYS A 116 2.12 1.60 9.56
C CYS A 116 2.95 1.67 10.88
N GLU A 117 3.24 0.53 11.52
CA GLU A 117 3.88 0.47 12.85
C GLU A 117 5.20 1.26 12.91
N SER A 118 6.03 1.19 11.87
CA SER A 118 7.35 1.80 11.81
C SER A 118 7.33 3.34 11.74
N ILE A 119 6.22 3.94 11.31
CA ILE A 119 6.13 5.38 11.02
C ILE A 119 5.13 6.15 11.88
N GLY A 120 4.22 5.49 12.61
CA GLY A 120 3.30 6.16 13.51
C GLY A 120 1.99 5.44 13.80
N GLY A 121 1.80 4.23 13.25
CA GLY A 121 0.63 3.41 13.51
C GLY A 121 -0.63 4.00 12.88
N GLU A 122 -1.74 3.90 13.63
CA GLU A 122 -3.06 4.44 13.25
C GLU A 122 -3.04 5.89 12.76
N LYS A 123 -2.09 6.72 13.23
CA LYS A 123 -1.98 8.13 12.82
C LYS A 123 -1.48 8.34 11.40
N GLU A 124 -0.89 7.32 10.80
CA GLU A 124 -0.39 7.35 9.42
C GLU A 124 -1.32 6.57 8.46
N MET A 125 -2.23 5.76 9.01
CA MET A 125 -3.17 4.95 8.24
C MET A 125 -4.25 5.79 7.56
N THR A 126 -4.61 5.40 6.35
CA THR A 126 -5.63 6.04 5.51
C THR A 126 -7.01 5.92 6.15
N VAL A 127 -7.41 4.72 6.53
CA VAL A 127 -8.73 4.39 7.09
C VAL A 127 -9.05 5.15 8.38
N THR A 128 -8.03 5.62 9.11
CA THR A 128 -8.21 6.38 10.34
C THR A 128 -8.89 7.71 10.09
N PHE A 129 -8.59 8.35 8.94
CA PHE A 129 -9.05 9.72 8.64
C PHE A 129 -10.18 9.77 7.60
N ILE A 130 -10.62 8.64 7.06
CA ILE A 130 -11.82 8.58 6.21
C ILE A 130 -13.04 8.95 7.05
N LYS A 131 -13.85 9.88 6.55
CA LYS A 131 -15.12 10.29 7.18
C LYS A 131 -15.99 9.09 7.53
N PRO A 132 -16.58 9.02 8.73
CA PRO A 132 -17.33 7.86 9.19
C PRO A 132 -18.43 7.38 8.23
N GLU A 133 -19.14 8.31 7.58
CA GLU A 133 -20.20 8.01 6.61
C GLU A 133 -19.72 7.39 5.31
N ILE A 134 -18.50 7.71 4.88
CA ILE A 134 -17.87 7.09 3.71
C ILE A 134 -17.22 5.78 4.11
N LYS A 135 -16.54 5.74 5.26
CA LYS A 135 -15.91 4.53 5.80
C LYS A 135 -16.88 3.37 5.94
N ARG A 136 -18.15 3.61 6.30
CA ARG A 136 -19.20 2.57 6.35
C ARG A 136 -19.48 1.88 5.00
N ARG A 137 -19.06 2.48 3.89
CA ARG A 137 -19.24 1.94 2.53
C ARG A 137 -17.99 1.20 2.03
N ILE A 138 -16.88 1.30 2.75
CA ILE A 138 -15.59 0.73 2.37
C ILE A 138 -15.28 -0.41 3.34
N LYS A 139 -15.05 -1.61 2.82
CA LYS A 139 -14.52 -2.70 3.64
C LYS A 139 -13.05 -2.45 3.93
N SER A 140 -12.71 -1.98 5.12
CA SER A 140 -11.32 -1.74 5.49
C SER A 140 -10.68 -2.98 6.10
N ILE A 141 -9.52 -3.37 5.60
CA ILE A 141 -8.70 -4.49 6.06
C ILE A 141 -7.31 -3.94 6.39
N VAL A 142 -6.96 -4.00 7.67
CA VAL A 142 -5.65 -3.58 8.15
C VAL A 142 -4.80 -4.83 8.37
N ILE A 143 -3.67 -4.91 7.70
CA ILE A 143 -2.70 -6.00 7.86
C ILE A 143 -1.50 -5.53 8.66
N LYS A 144 -0.72 -6.47 9.22
CA LYS A 144 0.55 -6.11 9.85
C LYS A 144 1.53 -5.59 8.80
N GLU A 145 2.23 -4.50 9.11
CA GLU A 145 3.34 -3.99 8.29
C GLU A 145 4.34 -5.12 8.02
N PHE A 146 4.77 -5.24 6.76
CA PHE A 146 5.62 -6.31 6.23
C PHE A 146 5.06 -7.74 6.34
N GLY A 147 3.82 -7.95 6.80
CA GLY A 147 3.20 -9.27 6.92
C GLY A 147 2.65 -9.86 5.62
N GLY A 148 2.45 -9.01 4.61
CA GLY A 148 1.87 -9.41 3.32
C GLY A 148 0.38 -9.79 3.40
N ILE A 149 -0.18 -10.18 2.26
CA ILE A 149 -1.63 -10.43 2.08
C ILE A 149 -1.97 -11.90 1.86
N ASP A 150 -1.00 -12.80 2.02
CA ASP A 150 -1.15 -14.23 1.72
C ASP A 150 -2.29 -14.90 2.51
N HIS A 151 -2.53 -14.43 3.74
CA HIS A 151 -3.54 -14.93 4.65
C HIS A 151 -4.98 -14.46 4.33
N LEU A 152 -5.15 -13.49 3.44
CA LEU A 152 -6.47 -13.01 3.02
C LEU A 152 -7.15 -14.03 2.09
N PRO A 153 -8.51 -14.08 2.04
CA PRO A 153 -9.24 -14.99 1.17
C PRO A 153 -8.83 -14.89 -0.30
N ASN A 154 -8.82 -16.04 -0.99
CA ASN A 154 -8.57 -16.07 -2.43
C ASN A 154 -9.81 -15.64 -3.22
N ASP A 155 -11.01 -15.93 -2.70
CA ASP A 155 -12.29 -15.56 -3.32
C ASP A 155 -12.67 -14.12 -2.95
N THR A 156 -13.04 -13.31 -3.95
CA THR A 156 -13.37 -11.90 -3.73
C THR A 156 -14.69 -11.71 -2.98
N ASN A 157 -15.65 -12.63 -3.09
CA ASN A 157 -16.88 -12.58 -2.30
C ASN A 157 -16.62 -12.91 -0.82
N GLU A 158 -15.69 -13.82 -0.53
CA GLU A 158 -15.21 -14.06 0.83
C GLU A 158 -14.48 -12.85 1.39
N LEU A 159 -13.63 -12.20 0.57
CA LEU A 159 -12.93 -10.98 0.96
C LEU A 159 -13.91 -9.86 1.36
N LEU A 160 -14.99 -9.66 0.60
CA LEU A 160 -16.04 -8.68 0.91
C LEU A 160 -16.79 -8.98 2.21
N LYS A 161 -16.90 -10.26 2.58
CA LYS A 161 -17.61 -10.73 3.78
C LYS A 161 -16.70 -10.91 5.00
N LEU A 162 -15.39 -10.76 4.83
CA LEU A 162 -14.41 -11.07 5.88
C LEU A 162 -14.61 -10.17 7.11
N TYR A 163 -15.06 -10.70 8.24
CA TYR A 163 -15.07 -9.93 9.49
C TYR A 163 -13.72 -10.15 10.21
N LEU A 164 -13.00 -9.05 10.46
CA LEU A 164 -11.75 -9.02 11.24
C LEU A 164 -12.03 -8.54 12.66
#